data_AF-A0A225D226-F1
#
_entry.id   AF-A0A225D226-F1
#
_cell.length_a   1.000
_cell.length_b   1.000
_cell.length_c   1.000
_cell.angle_alpha   90.00
_cell.angle_beta   90.00
_cell.angle_gamma   90.00
#
_symmetry.space_group_name_H-M   'P 1'
#
loop_
_entity.id
_entity.type
_entity.pdbx_description
1 polymer ?
#
loop_
_entity_poly.entity_id
_entity_poly.type
_entity_poly.pdbx_seq_one_letter_code
_entity_poly.pdbx_strand_id
1 'polypeptide(L)'
;MLDYDLSLGTVHNLVQKAVAPARALNARENLGPVRIGAHDEIVQNGRPVLVGVDTRSTSCYLLRLEDHRDADTWAVRVLELRDRGLAPTAIVADAGRGLRAGRTAALPAVPCRSDVFHALQDVHAVVSLLEHRADRAMAAADRLRQKVAGRVRRNQPVDPRVSHRLSQADREDARAIEQADQVALLAHGLRHDVLGLAGPPHPERVARYDVLRAERDARTAAAPTHLGQRVRYLRGQRDDLLAFAAERAAAFVALAEPLELDPQIIRELFGVRTLAVQDRRRWPRDAALRGGLGTHYDPLAQAVEALGQRTVRASSLAENRNSRLRGYFFLRCHLGHDDLALLQFFLNHRRFPRSEHHERVDKSPIEVLCGEAQPHWLESLGFTRFVRT
;
A
#
# COMPACT_ATOMS: atom_id res chain seq x y z
N MET A 1 16.18 -33.90 -14.04
CA MET A 1 16.98 -32.97 -14.86
C MET A 1 16.71 -33.36 -16.29
N LEU A 2 16.26 -32.41 -17.12
CA LEU A 2 15.96 -32.69 -18.52
C LEU A 2 17.27 -32.55 -19.28
N ASP A 3 17.81 -33.66 -19.78
CA ASP A 3 19.17 -33.78 -20.33
C ASP A 3 19.14 -33.60 -21.86
N TYR A 4 18.68 -32.43 -22.32
CA TYR A 4 18.63 -32.11 -23.74
C TYR A 4 19.15 -30.69 -24.02
N ASP A 5 19.97 -30.56 -25.06
CA ASP A 5 20.50 -29.29 -25.51
C ASP A 5 19.41 -28.48 -26.24
N LEU A 6 19.13 -27.28 -25.72
CA LEU A 6 18.26 -26.31 -26.37
C LEU A 6 19.08 -25.15 -26.92
N SER A 7 18.93 -24.89 -28.22
CA SER A 7 19.44 -23.66 -28.81
C SER A 7 18.64 -22.45 -28.29
N LEU A 8 19.30 -21.29 -28.19
CA LEU A 8 18.63 -20.01 -27.89
C LEU A 8 17.51 -19.71 -28.89
N GLY A 9 17.69 -20.06 -30.17
CA GLY A 9 16.66 -19.90 -31.21
C GLY A 9 15.41 -20.75 -30.94
N THR A 10 15.60 -21.98 -30.47
CA THR A 10 14.48 -22.86 -30.08
C THR A 10 13.70 -22.26 -28.91
N VAL A 11 14.39 -21.77 -27.88
CA VAL A 11 13.76 -21.09 -26.73
C VAL A 11 12.99 -19.85 -27.19
N HIS A 12 13.58 -19.03 -28.06
CA HIS A 12 12.93 -17.84 -28.61
C HIS A 12 11.64 -18.21 -29.36
N ASN A 13 11.69 -19.20 -30.25
CA ASN A 13 10.53 -19.64 -31.03
C ASN A 13 9.40 -20.18 -30.14
N LEU A 14 9.74 -20.92 -29.09
CA LEU A 14 8.75 -21.40 -28.11
C LEU A 14 8.07 -20.26 -27.37
N VAL A 15 8.83 -19.25 -26.93
CA VAL A 15 8.28 -18.06 -26.27
C VAL A 15 7.37 -17.30 -27.24
N GLN A 16 7.80 -17.06 -28.47
CA GLN A 16 6.99 -16.35 -29.47
C GLN A 16 5.69 -17.10 -29.81
N LYS A 17 5.74 -18.43 -29.91
CA LYS A 17 4.54 -19.26 -30.11
C LYS A 17 3.50 -19.07 -29.00
N ALA A 18 3.94 -18.77 -27.77
CA ALA A 18 3.05 -18.55 -26.62
C ALA A 18 2.41 -17.15 -26.59
N VAL A 19 2.96 -16.16 -27.30
CA VAL A 19 2.51 -14.76 -27.21
C VAL A 19 1.09 -14.56 -27.72
N ALA A 20 0.78 -15.09 -28.91
CA ALA A 20 -0.54 -14.89 -29.52
C ALA A 20 -1.67 -15.53 -28.69
N PRO A 21 -1.55 -16.79 -28.20
CA PRO A 21 -2.51 -17.36 -27.26
C PRO A 21 -2.65 -16.55 -25.97
N ALA A 22 -1.53 -16.12 -25.37
CA ALA A 22 -1.54 -15.32 -24.14
C ALA A 22 -2.30 -14.00 -24.32
N ARG A 23 -2.07 -13.28 -25.43
CA ARG A 23 -2.80 -12.05 -25.76
C ARG A 23 -4.29 -12.28 -25.94
N ALA A 24 -4.65 -13.32 -26.69
CA ALA A 24 -6.05 -13.66 -26.92
C ALA A 24 -6.76 -13.99 -25.61
N LEU A 25 -6.11 -14.72 -24.70
CA LEU A 25 -6.65 -15.06 -23.39
C LEU A 25 -6.79 -13.82 -22.50
N ASN A 26 -5.74 -12.99 -22.38
CA ASN A 26 -5.80 -11.74 -21.62
C ASN A 26 -6.93 -10.83 -22.13
N ALA A 27 -7.11 -10.69 -23.45
CA ALA A 27 -8.14 -9.84 -24.03
C ALA A 27 -9.57 -10.33 -23.72
N ARG A 28 -9.76 -11.65 -23.58
CA ARG A 28 -11.04 -12.30 -23.27
C ARG A 28 -11.36 -12.36 -21.78
N GLU A 29 -10.41 -11.99 -20.90
CA GLU A 29 -10.65 -11.98 -19.46
C GLU A 29 -11.85 -11.06 -19.12
N ASN A 30 -12.83 -11.62 -18.42
CA ASN A 30 -13.98 -10.87 -17.91
C ASN A 30 -13.55 -10.04 -16.68
N LEU A 31 -13.62 -8.71 -16.81
CA LEU A 31 -13.22 -7.78 -15.76
C LEU A 31 -14.36 -7.37 -14.82
N GLY A 32 -15.60 -7.80 -15.08
CA GLY A 32 -16.77 -7.49 -14.26
C GLY A 32 -16.67 -7.88 -12.78
N PRO A 33 -15.99 -8.98 -12.40
CA PRO A 33 -15.80 -9.34 -11.00
C PRO A 33 -14.83 -8.45 -10.22
N VAL A 34 -14.07 -7.57 -10.88
CA VAL A 34 -13.13 -6.64 -10.22
C VAL A 34 -13.93 -5.60 -9.44
N ARG A 35 -13.80 -5.62 -8.10
CA ARG A 35 -14.54 -4.69 -7.22
C ARG A 35 -13.68 -3.52 -6.78
N ILE A 36 -12.45 -3.77 -6.37
CA ILE A 36 -11.51 -2.72 -6.01
C ILE A 36 -10.23 -2.94 -6.81
N GLY A 37 -9.87 -1.96 -7.63
CA GLY A 37 -8.63 -1.96 -8.39
C GLY A 37 -7.52 -1.23 -7.65
N ALA A 38 -6.30 -1.73 -7.73
CA ALA A 38 -5.09 -1.01 -7.38
C ALA A 38 -4.37 -0.63 -8.67
N HIS A 39 -4.21 0.67 -8.92
CA HIS A 39 -3.48 1.20 -10.07
C HIS A 39 -2.15 1.79 -9.64
N ASP A 40 -1.11 1.54 -10.42
CA ASP A 40 0.24 2.03 -10.18
C ASP A 40 1.04 2.04 -11.50
N GLU A 41 2.28 2.52 -11.45
CA GLU A 41 3.20 2.57 -12.57
C GLU A 41 4.62 2.16 -12.17
N ILE A 42 5.30 1.45 -13.06
CA ILE A 42 6.72 1.10 -12.90
C ILE A 42 7.48 1.54 -14.15
N VAL A 43 8.66 2.11 -13.97
CA VAL A 43 9.48 2.60 -15.09
C VAL A 43 10.53 1.56 -15.47
N GLN A 44 10.61 1.25 -16.77
CA GLN A 44 11.64 0.41 -17.36
C GLN A 44 12.35 1.17 -18.49
N ASN A 45 13.67 1.38 -18.36
CA ASN A 45 14.49 2.11 -19.34
C ASN A 45 13.86 3.45 -19.79
N GLY A 46 13.33 4.22 -18.82
CA GLY A 46 12.70 5.52 -19.08
C GLY A 46 11.27 5.46 -19.62
N ARG A 47 10.73 4.27 -19.91
CA ARG A 47 9.35 4.07 -20.38
C ARG A 47 8.45 3.57 -19.25
N PRO A 48 7.28 4.18 -19.02
CA PRO A 48 6.34 3.71 -18.02
C PRO A 48 5.66 2.41 -18.46
N VAL A 49 5.44 1.53 -17.49
CA VAL A 49 4.55 0.39 -17.58
C VAL A 49 3.39 0.65 -16.64
N LEU A 50 2.19 0.80 -17.20
CA LEU A 50 0.97 1.01 -16.44
C LEU A 50 0.49 -0.33 -15.89
N VAL A 51 0.09 -0.33 -14.61
CA VAL A 51 -0.24 -1.55 -13.87
C VAL A 51 -1.60 -1.38 -13.19
N GLY A 52 -2.44 -2.41 -13.33
CA GLY A 52 -3.74 -2.51 -12.69
C GLY A 52 -3.99 -3.92 -12.18
N VAL A 53 -4.34 -4.02 -10.89
CA VAL A 53 -4.50 -5.29 -10.17
C VAL A 53 -5.81 -5.30 -9.39
N ASP A 54 -6.54 -6.41 -9.39
CA ASP A 54 -7.69 -6.60 -8.51
C ASP A 54 -7.21 -6.94 -7.09
N THR A 55 -7.71 -6.23 -6.10
CA THR A 55 -7.17 -6.34 -4.73
C THR A 55 -7.58 -7.62 -4.02
N ARG A 56 -8.63 -8.31 -4.49
CA ARG A 56 -9.11 -9.56 -3.89
C ARG A 56 -8.41 -10.79 -4.47
N SER A 57 -8.37 -10.88 -5.79
CA SER A 57 -7.82 -12.02 -6.53
C SER A 57 -6.33 -11.88 -6.83
N THR A 58 -5.80 -10.65 -6.77
CA THR A 58 -4.46 -10.27 -7.26
C THR A 58 -4.28 -10.38 -8.78
N SER A 59 -5.37 -10.61 -9.52
CA SER A 59 -5.34 -10.69 -10.98
C SER A 59 -4.89 -9.35 -11.57
N CYS A 60 -3.94 -9.40 -12.50
CA CYS A 60 -3.39 -8.24 -13.19
C CYS A 60 -4.16 -8.05 -14.50
N TYR A 61 -5.07 -7.07 -14.53
CA TYR A 61 -5.89 -6.78 -15.71
C TYR A 61 -5.26 -5.74 -16.65
N LEU A 62 -4.27 -5.00 -16.16
CA LEU A 62 -3.48 -4.03 -16.92
C LEU A 62 -2.00 -4.24 -16.63
N LEU A 63 -1.21 -4.51 -17.67
CA LEU A 63 0.25 -4.52 -17.64
C LEU A 63 0.77 -4.08 -19.00
N ARG A 64 0.98 -2.77 -19.19
CA ARG A 64 1.20 -2.23 -20.53
C ARG A 64 2.30 -1.18 -20.57
N LEU A 65 3.27 -1.39 -21.46
CA LEU A 65 4.35 -0.46 -21.74
C LEU A 65 3.80 0.68 -22.59
N GLU A 66 4.10 1.90 -22.19
CA GLU A 66 3.66 3.13 -22.86
C GLU A 66 4.85 4.08 -23.01
N ASP A 67 4.71 5.09 -23.86
CA ASP A 67 5.72 6.13 -24.02
C ASP A 67 5.54 7.26 -23.01
N HIS A 68 4.32 7.44 -22.51
CA HIS A 68 3.94 8.47 -21.56
C HIS A 68 3.13 7.90 -20.40
N ARG A 69 3.05 8.68 -19.32
CA ARG A 69 2.24 8.40 -18.12
C ARG A 69 1.35 9.58 -17.76
N ASP A 70 0.94 10.33 -18.78
CA ASP A 70 0.06 11.48 -18.65
C ASP A 70 -1.41 11.06 -18.54
N ALA A 71 -2.29 12.06 -18.45
CA ALA A 71 -3.72 11.86 -18.28
C ALA A 71 -4.33 11.11 -19.47
N ASP A 72 -3.96 11.47 -20.70
CA ASP A 72 -4.52 10.90 -21.91
C ASP A 72 -4.15 9.43 -22.05
N THR A 73 -2.87 9.09 -21.80
CA THR A 73 -2.40 7.70 -21.84
C THR A 73 -3.18 6.83 -20.86
N TRP A 74 -3.29 7.28 -19.61
CA TRP A 74 -4.06 6.59 -18.58
C TRP A 74 -5.54 6.49 -18.94
N ALA A 75 -6.15 7.57 -19.44
CA ALA A 75 -7.56 7.60 -19.79
C ALA A 75 -7.88 6.58 -20.88
N VAL A 76 -7.09 6.53 -21.97
CA VAL A 76 -7.29 5.57 -23.05
C VAL A 76 -7.20 4.14 -22.54
N ARG A 77 -6.17 3.81 -21.75
CA ARG A 77 -6.04 2.44 -21.22
C ARG A 77 -7.18 2.07 -20.29
N VAL A 78 -7.66 2.98 -19.45
CA VAL A 78 -8.79 2.72 -18.55
C VAL A 78 -10.11 2.60 -19.33
N LEU A 79 -10.32 3.37 -20.40
CA LEU A 79 -11.48 3.23 -21.29
C LEU A 79 -11.50 1.86 -21.97
N GLU A 80 -10.37 1.37 -22.47
CA GLU A 80 -10.28 0.01 -23.04
C GLU A 80 -10.63 -1.07 -22.01
N LEU A 81 -10.22 -0.90 -20.76
CA LEU A 81 -10.59 -1.84 -19.68
C LEU A 81 -12.08 -1.77 -19.36
N ARG A 82 -12.67 -0.57 -19.36
CA ARG A 82 -14.11 -0.36 -19.17
C ARG A 82 -14.92 -1.04 -20.26
N ASP A 83 -14.48 -0.94 -21.52
CA ASP A 83 -15.12 -1.60 -22.66
C ASP A 83 -15.03 -3.14 -22.55
N ARG A 84 -14.03 -3.65 -21.81
CA ARG A 84 -13.91 -5.06 -21.41
C ARG A 84 -14.68 -5.43 -20.14
N GLY A 85 -15.53 -4.54 -19.64
CA GLY A 85 -16.42 -4.78 -18.49
C GLY A 85 -15.86 -4.39 -17.13
N LEU A 86 -14.73 -3.67 -17.05
CA LEU A 86 -14.19 -3.19 -15.78
C LEU A 86 -15.15 -2.15 -15.15
N ALA A 87 -15.81 -2.52 -14.04
CA ALA A 87 -16.75 -1.67 -13.30
C ALA A 87 -16.52 -1.72 -11.78
N PRO A 88 -15.36 -1.25 -11.28
CA PRO A 88 -15.01 -1.30 -9.87
C PRO A 88 -15.85 -0.31 -9.06
N THR A 89 -16.09 -0.65 -7.79
CA THR A 89 -16.71 0.24 -6.81
C THR A 89 -15.73 1.30 -6.30
N ALA A 90 -14.42 1.02 -6.37
CA ALA A 90 -13.37 1.98 -6.05
C ALA A 90 -12.04 1.61 -6.73
N ILE A 91 -11.18 2.61 -6.93
CA ILE A 91 -9.76 2.41 -7.24
C ILE A 91 -8.93 2.94 -6.07
N VAL A 92 -7.82 2.27 -5.75
CA VAL A 92 -6.76 2.81 -4.90
C VAL A 92 -5.52 3.07 -5.74
N ALA A 93 -4.92 4.25 -5.58
CA ALA A 93 -3.72 4.63 -6.31
C ALA A 93 -2.89 5.67 -5.53
N ASP A 94 -1.65 5.85 -5.96
CA ASP A 94 -0.81 6.96 -5.52
C ASP A 94 -1.36 8.32 -5.99
N ALA A 95 -0.65 9.41 -5.69
CA ALA A 95 -1.05 10.77 -6.07
C ALA A 95 -0.48 11.20 -7.45
N GLY A 96 -0.10 10.25 -8.31
CA GLY A 96 0.43 10.52 -9.65
C GLY A 96 -0.56 11.33 -10.49
N ARG A 97 -0.14 12.51 -10.96
CA ARG A 97 -1.05 13.45 -11.66
C ARG A 97 -1.68 12.87 -12.91
N GLY A 98 -0.91 12.18 -13.74
CA GLY A 98 -1.40 11.54 -14.96
C GLY A 98 -2.39 10.43 -14.65
N LEU A 99 -2.04 9.52 -13.74
CA LEU A 99 -2.92 8.45 -13.26
C LEU A 99 -4.24 9.03 -12.74
N ARG A 100 -4.18 9.99 -11.82
CA ARG A 100 -5.37 10.61 -11.21
C ARG A 100 -6.25 11.27 -12.26
N ALA A 101 -5.68 12.12 -13.11
CA ALA A 101 -6.44 12.82 -14.14
C ALA A 101 -7.04 11.85 -15.17
N GLY A 102 -6.25 10.90 -15.69
CA GLY A 102 -6.70 9.93 -16.68
C GLY A 102 -7.79 9.00 -16.15
N ARG A 103 -7.65 8.51 -14.92
CA ARG A 103 -8.72 7.76 -14.25
C ARG A 103 -9.98 8.61 -14.09
N THR A 104 -9.85 9.90 -13.74
CA THR A 104 -11.00 10.79 -13.58
C THR A 104 -11.76 10.95 -14.89
N ALA A 105 -11.03 11.13 -15.99
CA ALA A 105 -11.61 11.26 -17.31
C ALA A 105 -12.34 9.97 -17.75
N ALA A 106 -11.75 8.79 -17.47
CA ALA A 106 -12.31 7.51 -17.91
C ALA A 106 -13.44 6.96 -17.02
N LEU A 107 -13.34 7.18 -15.70
CA LEU A 107 -14.25 6.66 -14.66
C LEU A 107 -14.64 7.76 -13.65
N PRO A 108 -15.38 8.80 -14.06
CA PRO A 108 -15.67 9.96 -13.22
C PRO A 108 -16.49 9.62 -11.96
N ALA A 109 -17.39 8.63 -12.06
CA ALA A 109 -18.25 8.21 -10.95
C ALA A 109 -17.58 7.23 -9.97
N VAL A 110 -16.43 6.64 -10.33
CA VAL A 110 -15.75 5.66 -9.47
C VAL A 110 -14.82 6.40 -8.52
N PRO A 111 -14.96 6.32 -7.19
CA PRO A 111 -14.05 6.99 -6.26
C PRO A 111 -12.61 6.46 -6.38
N CYS A 112 -11.64 7.36 -6.23
CA CYS A 112 -10.21 7.03 -6.20
C CYS A 112 -9.64 7.35 -4.82
N ARG A 113 -9.38 6.30 -4.04
CA ARG A 113 -8.78 6.40 -2.72
C ARG A 113 -7.28 6.58 -2.83
N SER A 114 -6.71 7.34 -1.90
CA SER A 114 -5.27 7.53 -1.86
C SER A 114 -4.55 6.43 -1.15
N ASP A 115 -3.35 6.13 -1.64
CA ASP A 115 -2.50 5.13 -1.04
C ASP A 115 -1.99 5.59 0.34
N VAL A 116 -2.49 4.93 1.38
CA VAL A 116 -2.05 5.14 2.77
C VAL A 116 -0.60 4.68 2.98
N PHE A 117 -0.11 3.67 2.26
CA PHE A 117 1.28 3.21 2.38
C PHE A 117 2.25 4.31 1.95
N HIS A 118 2.02 4.92 0.79
CA HIS A 118 2.83 6.05 0.31
C HIS A 118 2.82 7.23 1.30
N ALA A 119 1.65 7.58 1.84
CA ALA A 119 1.55 8.62 2.87
C ALA A 119 2.41 8.31 4.11
N LEU A 120 2.36 7.06 4.60
CA LEU A 120 3.11 6.64 5.78
C LEU A 120 4.61 6.48 5.51
N GLN A 121 4.99 6.08 4.29
CA GLN A 121 6.38 5.94 3.87
C GLN A 121 7.09 7.30 3.86
N ASP A 122 6.45 8.32 3.28
CA ASP A 122 6.94 9.70 3.27
C ASP A 122 7.16 10.23 4.70
N VAL A 123 6.19 10.00 5.58
CA VAL A 123 6.27 10.42 6.99
C VAL A 123 7.37 9.66 7.74
N HIS A 124 7.47 8.35 7.53
CA HIS A 124 8.53 7.53 8.14
C HIS A 124 9.93 8.02 7.72
N ALA A 125 10.12 8.38 6.45
CA ALA A 125 11.38 8.91 5.96
C ALA A 125 11.76 10.26 6.63
N VAL A 126 10.79 11.03 7.09
CA VAL A 126 11.02 12.25 7.89
C VAL A 126 11.39 11.88 9.33
N VAL A 127 10.64 10.98 9.96
CA VAL A 127 10.92 10.53 11.33
C VAL A 127 12.34 9.99 11.45
N SER A 128 12.73 9.04 10.60
CA SER A 128 14.08 8.46 10.62
C SER A 128 15.18 9.50 10.37
N LEU A 129 14.93 10.50 9.51
CA LEU A 129 15.88 11.58 9.29
C LEU A 129 16.13 12.40 10.57
N LEU A 130 15.07 12.70 11.31
CA LEU A 130 15.15 13.49 12.54
C LEU A 130 15.74 12.69 13.69
N GLU A 131 15.39 11.40 13.82
CA GLU A 131 16.02 10.48 14.77
C GLU A 131 17.53 10.41 14.54
N HIS A 132 17.96 10.18 13.29
CA HIS A 132 19.39 10.18 12.96
C HIS A 132 20.08 11.53 13.19
N ARG A 133 19.34 12.65 13.13
CA ARG A 133 19.89 13.97 13.48
C ARG A 133 20.07 14.09 14.99
N ALA A 134 19.10 13.66 15.79
CA ALA A 134 19.19 13.63 17.23
C ALA A 134 20.37 12.75 17.68
N ASP A 135 20.51 11.54 17.13
CA ASP A 135 21.63 10.64 17.41
C ASP A 135 22.99 11.30 17.15
N ARG A 136 23.12 12.01 16.01
CA ARG A 136 24.36 12.72 15.67
C ARG A 136 24.64 13.89 16.62
N ALA A 137 23.62 14.64 17.01
CA ALA A 137 23.76 15.77 17.92
C ALA A 137 24.17 15.29 19.32
N MET A 138 23.51 14.25 19.84
CA MET A 138 23.83 13.58 21.09
C MET A 138 25.27 13.06 21.08
N ALA A 139 25.68 12.34 20.04
CA ALA A 139 27.04 11.83 19.92
C ALA A 139 28.10 12.96 19.86
N ALA A 140 27.78 14.10 19.25
CA ALA A 140 28.67 15.26 19.22
C ALA A 140 28.81 15.91 20.60
N ALA A 141 27.69 16.07 21.33
CA ALA A 141 27.69 16.57 22.70
C ALA A 141 28.47 15.63 23.63
N ASP A 142 28.24 14.32 23.57
CA ASP A 142 28.94 13.33 24.39
C ASP A 142 30.45 13.32 24.17
N ARG A 143 30.91 13.44 22.93
CA ARG A 143 32.35 13.57 22.63
C ARG A 143 32.97 14.81 23.30
N LEU A 144 32.23 15.92 23.38
CA LEU A 144 32.68 17.14 24.05
C LEU A 144 32.62 16.98 25.58
N ARG A 145 31.55 16.38 26.12
CA ARG A 145 31.42 16.06 27.56
C ARG A 145 32.58 15.16 28.02
N GLN A 146 32.92 14.12 27.26
CA GLN A 146 34.05 13.25 27.54
C GLN A 146 35.40 13.99 27.53
N LYS A 147 35.62 14.92 26.59
CA LYS A 147 36.84 15.75 26.56
C LYS A 147 36.96 16.65 27.79
N VAL A 148 35.85 17.27 28.20
CA VAL A 148 35.79 18.10 29.41
C VAL A 148 36.04 17.23 30.65
N ALA A 149 35.29 16.14 30.81
CA ALA A 149 35.45 15.21 31.93
C ALA A 149 36.88 14.64 32.04
N GLY A 150 37.51 14.31 30.91
CA GLY A 150 38.89 13.84 30.86
C GLY A 150 39.91 14.90 31.31
N ARG A 151 39.69 16.19 31.04
CA ARG A 151 40.54 17.28 31.55
C ARG A 151 40.32 17.52 33.03
N VAL A 152 39.05 17.54 33.48
CA VAL A 152 38.69 17.65 34.90
C VAL A 152 39.34 16.54 35.73
N ARG A 153 39.25 15.28 35.28
CA ARG A 153 39.90 14.14 35.94
C ARG A 153 41.43 14.25 36.05
N ARG A 154 42.07 15.03 35.18
CA ARG A 154 43.52 15.29 35.17
C ARG A 154 43.91 16.59 35.90
N ASN A 155 42.98 17.24 36.60
CA ASN A 155 43.18 18.59 37.18
C ASN A 155 43.69 19.63 36.18
N GLN A 156 43.31 19.49 34.91
CA GLN A 156 43.70 20.44 33.85
C GLN A 156 42.59 21.47 33.62
N PRO A 157 42.95 22.74 33.35
CA PRO A 157 41.97 23.74 32.98
C PRO A 157 41.24 23.34 31.69
N VAL A 158 39.94 23.57 31.67
CA VAL A 158 39.08 23.35 30.49
C VAL A 158 39.23 24.55 29.57
N ASP A 159 39.55 24.31 28.29
CA ASP A 159 39.63 25.36 27.28
C ASP A 159 38.25 26.05 27.11
N PRO A 160 38.14 27.38 27.28
CA PRO A 160 36.91 28.12 27.08
C PRO A 160 36.23 27.86 25.73
N ARG A 161 37.00 27.59 24.67
CA ARG A 161 36.46 27.24 23.34
C ARG A 161 35.75 25.89 23.35
N VAL A 162 36.27 24.91 24.10
CA VAL A 162 35.67 23.59 24.25
C VAL A 162 34.41 23.69 25.11
N SER A 163 34.43 24.49 26.18
CA SER A 163 33.25 24.77 27.00
C SER A 163 32.14 25.44 26.19
N HIS A 164 32.46 26.48 25.41
CA HIS A 164 31.50 27.14 24.53
C HIS A 164 30.92 26.19 23.47
N ARG A 165 31.76 25.37 22.83
CA ARG A 165 31.31 24.35 21.87
C ARG A 165 30.41 23.31 22.52
N LEU A 166 30.70 22.91 23.76
CA LEU A 166 29.84 22.01 24.52
C LEU A 166 28.47 22.64 24.76
N SER A 167 28.41 23.89 25.22
CA SER A 167 27.11 24.59 25.41
C SER A 167 26.32 24.79 24.11
N GLN A 168 26.99 24.89 22.96
CA GLN A 168 26.30 24.89 21.66
C GLN A 168 25.81 23.49 21.29
N ALA A 169 26.63 22.46 21.50
CA ALA A 169 26.27 21.07 21.22
C ALA A 169 25.13 20.59 22.11
N ASP A 170 25.11 20.92 23.40
CA ASP A 170 24.03 20.58 24.33
C ASP A 170 22.70 21.23 23.92
N ARG A 171 22.74 22.47 23.40
CA ARG A 171 21.54 23.15 22.88
C ARG A 171 21.02 22.50 21.60
N GLU A 172 21.91 22.12 20.68
CA GLU A 172 21.52 21.43 19.45
C GLU A 172 21.03 20.01 19.75
N ASP A 173 21.64 19.30 20.69
CA ASP A 173 21.22 17.98 21.20
C ASP A 173 19.78 18.03 21.72
N ALA A 174 19.51 18.90 22.70
CA ALA A 174 18.17 19.09 23.25
C ALA A 174 17.13 19.47 22.18
N ARG A 175 17.48 20.39 21.27
CA ARG A 175 16.59 20.80 20.18
C ARG A 175 16.31 19.66 19.20
N ALA A 176 17.33 18.88 18.84
CA ALA A 176 17.18 17.79 17.87
C ALA A 176 16.33 16.64 18.45
N ILE A 177 16.52 16.32 19.74
CA ILE A 177 15.68 15.34 20.45
C ILE A 177 14.22 15.81 20.49
N GLU A 178 13.98 17.05 20.94
CA GLU A 178 12.61 17.60 21.03
C GLU A 178 11.90 17.58 19.67
N GLN A 179 12.61 17.95 18.59
CA GLN A 179 12.06 17.92 17.24
C GLN A 179 11.74 16.49 16.77
N ALA A 180 12.62 15.53 17.05
CA ALA A 180 12.39 14.13 16.70
C ALA A 180 11.17 13.57 17.44
N ASP A 181 11.08 13.78 18.75
CA ASP A 181 9.98 13.29 19.60
C ASP A 181 8.63 13.88 19.17
N GLN A 182 8.57 15.18 18.94
CA GLN A 182 7.34 15.83 18.49
C GLN A 182 6.85 15.28 17.14
N VAL A 183 7.76 15.11 16.17
CA VAL A 183 7.38 14.60 14.85
C VAL A 183 7.01 13.11 14.91
N ALA A 184 7.70 12.32 15.74
CA ALA A 184 7.35 10.94 16.00
C ALA A 184 5.94 10.80 16.61
N LEU A 185 5.57 11.69 17.54
CA LEU A 185 4.23 11.73 18.12
C LEU A 185 3.15 12.06 17.06
N LEU A 186 3.39 13.06 16.21
CA LEU A 186 2.47 13.40 15.12
C LEU A 186 2.35 12.24 14.11
N ALA A 187 3.46 11.58 13.78
CA ALA A 187 3.48 10.41 12.90
C ALA A 187 2.72 9.22 13.52
N HIS A 188 2.85 9.01 14.82
CA HIS A 188 2.10 7.99 15.56
C HIS A 188 0.58 8.25 15.49
N GLY A 189 0.15 9.48 15.78
CA GLY A 189 -1.25 9.88 15.67
C GLY A 189 -1.79 9.73 14.24
N LEU A 190 -1.02 10.13 13.23
CA LEU A 190 -1.39 9.92 11.83
C LEU A 190 -1.62 8.43 11.52
N ARG A 191 -0.69 7.56 11.93
CA ARG A 191 -0.72 6.13 11.63
C ARG A 191 -1.86 5.40 12.32
N HIS A 192 -2.05 5.66 13.61
CA HIS A 192 -2.94 4.86 14.45
C HIS A 192 -4.34 5.46 14.55
N ASP A 193 -4.44 6.77 14.69
CA ASP A 193 -5.73 7.43 14.88
C ASP A 193 -6.35 7.84 13.56
N VAL A 194 -5.57 8.46 12.67
CA VAL A 194 -6.14 9.06 11.45
C VAL A 194 -6.26 8.01 10.34
N LEU A 195 -5.20 7.27 10.06
CA LEU A 195 -5.13 6.31 8.95
C LEU A 195 -5.30 4.86 9.42
N GLY A 196 -5.42 4.61 10.72
CA GLY A 196 -5.54 3.26 11.30
C GLY A 196 -6.78 2.52 10.84
N LEU A 197 -6.68 1.19 10.72
CA LEU A 197 -7.82 0.34 10.33
C LEU A 197 -8.94 0.49 11.37
N ALA A 198 -8.75 0.06 12.62
CA ALA A 198 -9.69 0.34 13.71
C ALA A 198 -9.28 1.61 14.47
N GLY A 199 -9.96 2.71 14.22
CA GLY A 199 -9.68 4.00 14.87
C GLY A 199 -10.96 4.84 15.00
N PRO A 200 -10.85 6.11 15.38
CA PRO A 200 -11.98 6.97 15.71
C PRO A 200 -13.02 7.13 14.58
N PRO A 201 -14.23 7.65 14.87
CA PRO A 201 -15.23 7.97 13.86
C PRO A 201 -14.67 8.89 12.77
N HIS A 202 -15.24 8.81 11.56
CA HIS A 202 -14.74 9.55 10.41
C HIS A 202 -14.65 11.08 10.64
N PRO A 203 -15.66 11.77 11.22
CA PRO A 203 -15.54 13.19 11.56
C PRO A 203 -14.36 13.52 12.47
N GLU A 204 -14.07 12.66 13.44
CA GLU A 204 -12.95 12.85 14.35
C GLU A 204 -11.61 12.65 13.64
N ARG A 205 -11.51 11.71 12.70
CA ARG A 205 -10.32 11.55 11.85
C ARG A 205 -10.06 12.78 10.98
N VAL A 206 -11.12 13.38 10.43
CA VAL A 206 -11.01 14.63 9.66
C VAL A 206 -10.46 15.75 10.54
N ALA A 207 -11.03 15.94 11.73
CA ALA A 207 -10.55 16.94 12.69
C ALA A 207 -9.09 16.71 13.10
N ARG A 208 -8.72 15.47 13.44
CA ARG A 208 -7.33 15.10 13.77
C ARG A 208 -6.39 15.32 12.60
N TYR A 209 -6.80 15.00 11.37
CA TYR A 209 -6.01 15.27 10.16
C TYR A 209 -5.78 16.78 9.98
N ASP A 210 -6.80 17.60 10.18
CA ASP A 210 -6.69 19.05 10.01
C ASP A 210 -5.74 19.68 11.06
N VAL A 211 -5.71 19.16 12.28
CA VAL A 211 -4.70 19.51 13.29
C VAL A 211 -3.31 19.12 12.81
N LEU A 212 -3.09 17.87 12.38
CA LEU A 212 -1.80 17.42 11.85
C LEU A 212 -1.33 18.26 10.66
N ARG A 213 -2.26 18.68 9.80
CA ARG A 213 -1.99 19.56 8.66
C ARG A 213 -1.50 20.93 9.14
N ALA A 214 -2.15 21.53 10.13
CA ALA A 214 -1.73 22.81 10.71
C ALA A 214 -0.34 22.71 11.35
N GLU A 215 -0.11 21.65 12.15
CA GLU A 215 1.18 21.39 12.80
C GLU A 215 2.32 21.19 11.79
N ARG A 216 2.03 20.51 10.66
CA ARG A 216 2.95 20.35 9.53
C ARG A 216 3.28 21.69 8.88
N ASP A 217 2.27 22.52 8.61
CA ASP A 217 2.45 23.78 7.89
C ASP A 217 3.24 24.79 8.74
N ALA A 218 2.96 24.87 10.04
CA ALA A 218 3.74 25.66 11.00
C ALA A 218 5.22 25.23 11.03
N ARG A 219 5.50 23.92 11.08
CA ARG A 219 6.88 23.41 11.09
C ARG A 219 7.59 23.55 9.75
N THR A 220 6.86 23.45 8.64
CA THR A 220 7.42 23.66 7.29
C THR A 220 7.88 25.11 7.12
N ALA A 221 7.15 26.08 7.66
CA ALA A 221 7.59 27.48 7.65
C ALA A 221 8.93 27.68 8.39
N ALA A 222 9.16 26.93 9.47
CA ALA A 222 10.42 26.98 10.23
C ALA A 222 11.57 26.17 9.60
N ALA A 223 11.28 25.16 8.77
CA ALA A 223 12.27 24.30 8.11
C ALA A 223 11.83 23.83 6.71
N PRO A 224 11.85 24.72 5.70
CA PRO A 224 11.19 24.48 4.40
C PRO A 224 11.78 23.32 3.58
N THR A 225 13.10 23.14 3.61
CA THR A 225 13.83 22.18 2.76
C THR A 225 13.75 20.75 3.27
N HIS A 226 13.68 20.53 4.58
CA HIS A 226 13.72 19.18 5.17
C HIS A 226 12.33 18.54 5.30
N LEU A 227 11.36 19.30 5.80
CA LEU A 227 10.01 18.82 6.08
C LEU A 227 9.08 19.06 4.88
N GLY A 228 9.10 20.27 4.32
CA GLY A 228 8.15 20.68 3.28
C GLY A 228 8.18 19.84 2.00
N GLN A 229 9.36 19.35 1.61
CA GLN A 229 9.51 18.50 0.42
C GLN A 229 9.07 17.05 0.68
N ARG A 230 9.31 16.52 1.89
CA ARG A 230 9.14 15.10 2.23
C ARG A 230 7.73 14.69 2.67
N VAL A 231 6.84 15.64 2.97
CA VAL A 231 5.42 15.37 3.29
C VAL A 231 4.45 16.01 2.30
N ARG A 232 4.92 16.29 1.08
CA ARG A 232 4.09 16.85 0.01
C ARG A 232 2.91 15.94 -0.32
N TYR A 233 3.08 14.62 -0.22
CA TYR A 233 2.00 13.67 -0.47
C TYR A 233 0.77 13.96 0.39
N LEU A 234 0.91 14.39 1.64
CA LEU A 234 -0.25 14.71 2.50
C LEU A 234 -1.01 15.98 2.08
N ARG A 235 -0.57 16.74 1.06
CA ARG A 235 -1.25 17.97 0.66
C ARG A 235 -2.43 17.66 -0.25
N GLY A 236 -3.63 18.04 0.19
CA GLY A 236 -4.86 17.86 -0.59
C GLY A 236 -5.33 16.41 -0.70
N GLN A 237 -4.78 15.49 0.11
CA GLN A 237 -5.12 14.06 0.07
C GLN A 237 -6.04 13.62 1.21
N ARG A 238 -6.50 14.53 2.09
CA ARG A 238 -7.26 14.19 3.31
C ARG A 238 -8.46 13.30 3.00
N ASP A 239 -9.32 13.76 2.10
CA ASP A 239 -10.60 13.10 1.85
C ASP A 239 -10.37 11.74 1.16
N ASP A 240 -9.46 11.69 0.18
CA ASP A 240 -9.10 10.44 -0.51
C ASP A 240 -8.38 9.43 0.41
N LEU A 241 -7.55 9.88 1.35
CA LEU A 241 -6.90 9.04 2.37
C LEU A 241 -7.91 8.53 3.40
N LEU A 242 -8.98 9.27 3.67
CA LEU A 242 -10.01 8.92 4.65
C LEU A 242 -11.26 8.30 4.01
N ALA A 243 -11.32 8.17 2.68
CA ALA A 243 -12.45 7.60 1.95
C ALA A 243 -12.79 6.18 2.42
N PHE A 244 -11.79 5.35 2.75
CA PHE A 244 -12.02 4.02 3.32
C PHE A 244 -12.75 4.08 4.68
N ALA A 245 -12.49 5.12 5.47
CA ALA A 245 -13.10 5.30 6.78
C ALA A 245 -14.54 5.81 6.65
N ALA A 246 -14.81 6.66 5.67
CA ALA A 246 -16.16 7.12 5.34
C ALA A 246 -17.05 5.96 4.85
N GLU A 247 -16.56 5.16 3.90
CA GLU A 247 -17.28 3.98 3.41
C GLU A 247 -17.58 2.98 4.52
N ARG A 248 -16.60 2.74 5.39
CA ARG A 248 -16.81 1.84 6.53
C ARG A 248 -17.80 2.40 7.54
N ALA A 249 -17.81 3.71 7.77
CA ALA A 249 -18.82 4.32 8.64
C ALA A 249 -20.23 4.07 8.09
N ALA A 250 -20.43 4.19 6.77
CA ALA A 250 -21.69 3.83 6.13
C ALA A 250 -22.00 2.32 6.27
N ALA A 251 -21.01 1.45 6.13
CA ALA A 251 -21.18 0.01 6.35
C ALA A 251 -21.57 -0.34 7.79
N PHE A 252 -21.06 0.38 8.79
CA PHE A 252 -21.48 0.19 10.18
C PHE A 252 -22.94 0.57 10.39
N VAL A 253 -23.40 1.66 9.77
CA VAL A 253 -24.82 2.05 9.80
C VAL A 253 -25.68 0.96 9.16
N ALA A 254 -25.31 0.49 7.97
CA ALA A 254 -26.05 -0.55 7.25
C ALA A 254 -26.12 -1.90 8.01
N LEU A 255 -25.13 -2.23 8.84
CA LEU A 255 -25.15 -3.41 9.71
C LEU A 255 -25.98 -3.21 10.98
N ALA A 256 -26.09 -1.97 11.46
CA ALA A 256 -26.77 -1.65 12.70
C ALA A 256 -28.29 -1.45 12.52
N GLU A 257 -28.70 -0.81 11.42
CA GLU A 257 -30.08 -0.40 11.14
C GLU A 257 -31.09 -1.57 11.17
N PRO A 258 -30.85 -2.74 10.56
CA PRO A 258 -31.81 -3.85 10.58
C PRO A 258 -32.02 -4.46 11.98
N LEU A 259 -31.13 -4.16 12.91
CA LEU A 259 -31.14 -4.67 14.28
C LEU A 259 -31.48 -3.58 15.31
N GLU A 260 -31.81 -2.37 14.85
CA GLU A 260 -32.08 -1.18 15.69
C GLU A 260 -30.94 -0.88 16.69
N LEU A 261 -29.70 -1.19 16.29
CA LEU A 261 -28.52 -0.95 17.12
C LEU A 261 -27.92 0.43 16.85
N ASP A 262 -27.24 0.98 17.85
CA ASP A 262 -26.34 2.11 17.63
C ASP A 262 -25.15 1.65 16.76
N PRO A 263 -24.84 2.31 15.62
CA PRO A 263 -23.65 2.04 14.81
C PRO A 263 -22.34 2.04 15.62
N GLN A 264 -22.34 2.72 16.77
CA GLN A 264 -21.25 2.72 17.73
C GLN A 264 -20.92 1.33 18.29
N ILE A 265 -21.93 0.47 18.46
CA ILE A 265 -21.76 -0.91 18.90
C ILE A 265 -21.04 -1.72 17.81
N ILE A 266 -21.41 -1.54 16.55
CA ILE A 266 -20.76 -2.20 15.42
C ILE A 266 -19.31 -1.73 15.28
N ARG A 267 -19.05 -0.43 15.47
CA ARG A 267 -17.68 0.11 15.48
C ARG A 267 -16.85 -0.50 16.60
N GLU A 268 -17.43 -0.63 17.79
CA GLU A 268 -16.77 -1.22 18.96
C GLU A 268 -16.42 -2.69 18.69
N LEU A 269 -17.37 -3.47 18.16
CA LEU A 269 -17.15 -4.85 17.74
C LEU A 269 -16.04 -4.95 16.68
N PHE A 270 -16.10 -4.14 15.62
CA PHE A 270 -15.03 -4.07 14.62
C PHE A 270 -13.67 -3.75 15.25
N GLY A 271 -13.63 -2.81 16.18
CA GLY A 271 -12.43 -2.44 16.92
C GLY A 271 -11.84 -3.60 17.70
N VAL A 272 -12.67 -4.31 18.46
CA VAL A 272 -12.28 -5.49 19.25
C VAL A 272 -11.82 -6.63 18.36
N ARG A 273 -12.52 -6.92 17.25
CA ARG A 273 -12.12 -7.98 16.30
C ARG A 273 -10.83 -7.66 15.56
N THR A 274 -10.48 -6.38 15.41
CA THR A 274 -9.21 -5.93 14.81
C THR A 274 -8.02 -6.05 15.77
N LEU A 275 -8.25 -6.11 17.09
CA LEU A 275 -7.17 -6.28 18.07
C LEU A 275 -6.53 -7.66 17.96
N ALA A 276 -5.23 -7.73 18.22
CA ALA A 276 -4.51 -8.98 18.29
C ALA A 276 -5.10 -9.89 19.39
N VAL A 277 -5.07 -11.21 19.19
CA VAL A 277 -5.66 -12.21 20.12
C VAL A 277 -5.04 -12.11 21.52
N GLN A 278 -3.76 -11.76 21.59
CA GLN A 278 -2.98 -11.56 22.80
C GLN A 278 -3.17 -10.19 23.46
N ASP A 279 -3.90 -9.25 22.84
CA ASP A 279 -4.14 -7.94 23.43
C ASP A 279 -5.07 -8.07 24.64
N ARG A 280 -4.58 -7.68 25.82
CA ARG A 280 -5.33 -7.78 27.09
C ARG A 280 -6.64 -6.99 27.08
N ARG A 281 -6.76 -5.98 26.23
CA ARG A 281 -7.98 -5.16 26.09
C ARG A 281 -9.08 -5.89 25.33
N ARG A 282 -8.75 -6.90 24.51
CA ARG A 282 -9.69 -7.56 23.61
C ARG A 282 -10.78 -8.32 24.36
N TRP A 283 -10.39 -9.27 25.21
CA TRP A 283 -11.33 -10.22 25.81
C TRP A 283 -12.39 -9.60 26.74
N PRO A 284 -12.07 -8.62 27.62
CA PRO A 284 -13.10 -7.98 28.43
C PRO A 284 -14.14 -7.24 27.60
N ARG A 285 -13.71 -6.54 26.54
CA ARG A 285 -14.61 -5.80 25.63
C ARG A 285 -15.43 -6.76 24.76
N ASP A 286 -14.82 -7.83 24.26
CA ASP A 286 -15.50 -8.87 23.49
C ASP A 286 -16.59 -9.58 24.32
N ALA A 287 -16.29 -9.89 25.58
CA ALA A 287 -17.26 -10.50 26.50
C ALA A 287 -18.45 -9.59 26.79
N ALA A 288 -18.21 -8.28 26.98
CA ALA A 288 -19.28 -7.30 27.17
C ALA A 288 -20.18 -7.21 25.91
N LEU A 289 -19.59 -7.18 24.73
CA LEU A 289 -20.33 -7.19 23.45
C LEU A 289 -21.11 -8.49 23.27
N ARG A 290 -20.52 -9.64 23.60
CA ARG A 290 -21.20 -10.94 23.52
C ARG A 290 -22.40 -11.02 24.47
N GLY A 291 -22.27 -10.49 25.68
CA GLY A 291 -23.37 -10.38 26.64
C GLY A 291 -24.48 -9.45 26.17
N GLY A 292 -24.14 -8.30 25.58
CA GLY A 292 -25.11 -7.30 25.12
C GLY A 292 -25.81 -7.64 23.80
N LEU A 293 -25.10 -8.27 22.85
CA LEU A 293 -25.62 -8.61 21.52
C LEU A 293 -26.33 -9.98 21.50
N GLY A 294 -26.04 -10.86 22.46
CA GLY A 294 -26.65 -12.19 22.55
C GLY A 294 -26.54 -12.97 21.25
N THR A 295 -27.70 -13.37 20.71
CA THR A 295 -27.80 -14.16 19.46
C THR A 295 -27.31 -13.41 18.22
N HIS A 296 -27.27 -12.07 18.24
CA HIS A 296 -26.78 -11.26 17.13
C HIS A 296 -25.25 -11.17 17.07
N TYR A 297 -24.55 -11.57 18.15
CA TYR A 297 -23.09 -11.41 18.24
C TYR A 297 -22.36 -12.16 17.11
N ASP A 298 -22.60 -13.46 16.95
CA ASP A 298 -21.79 -14.28 16.02
C ASP A 298 -21.99 -13.85 14.54
N PRO A 299 -23.22 -13.59 14.05
CA PRO A 299 -23.42 -13.05 12.70
C PRO A 299 -22.74 -11.68 12.50
N LEU A 300 -22.86 -10.77 13.47
CA LEU A 300 -22.24 -9.46 13.38
C LEU A 300 -20.71 -9.55 13.42
N ALA A 301 -20.15 -10.45 14.24
CA ALA A 301 -18.71 -10.68 14.33
C ALA A 301 -18.15 -11.13 12.97
N GLN A 302 -18.82 -12.07 12.30
CA GLN A 302 -18.45 -12.50 10.94
C GLN A 302 -18.57 -11.37 9.92
N ALA A 303 -19.63 -10.56 10.01
CA ALA A 303 -19.85 -9.44 9.10
C ALA A 303 -18.76 -8.36 9.24
N VAL A 304 -18.39 -7.98 10.47
CA VAL A 304 -17.34 -6.97 10.70
C VAL A 304 -15.95 -7.49 10.35
N GLU A 305 -15.68 -8.79 10.51
CA GLU A 305 -14.45 -9.43 10.05
C GLU A 305 -14.34 -9.42 8.53
N ALA A 306 -15.40 -9.82 7.84
CA ALA A 306 -15.47 -9.76 6.39
C ALA A 306 -15.30 -8.32 5.87
N LEU A 307 -15.87 -7.33 6.56
CA LEU A 307 -15.69 -5.91 6.26
C LEU A 307 -14.21 -5.49 6.42
N GLY A 308 -13.55 -5.95 7.49
CA GLY A 308 -12.12 -5.70 7.72
C GLY A 308 -11.24 -6.27 6.61
N GLN A 309 -11.48 -7.53 6.23
CA GLN A 309 -10.74 -8.22 5.16
C GLN A 309 -10.92 -7.57 3.78
N ARG A 310 -12.09 -6.95 3.52
CA ARG A 310 -12.39 -6.26 2.26
C ARG A 310 -11.98 -4.80 2.26
N THR A 311 -11.56 -4.24 3.40
CA THR A 311 -11.16 -2.83 3.50
C THR A 311 -9.78 -2.62 2.87
N VAL A 312 -9.75 -2.05 1.67
CA VAL A 312 -8.51 -1.66 0.98
C VAL A 312 -8.16 -0.20 1.28
N ARG A 313 -6.94 0.01 1.79
CA ARG A 313 -6.40 1.34 2.16
C ARG A 313 -5.19 1.78 1.34
N ALA A 314 -4.57 0.88 0.58
CA ALA A 314 -3.30 1.11 -0.08
C ALA A 314 -3.20 0.32 -1.38
N SER A 315 -2.41 0.81 -2.33
CA SER A 315 -2.06 0.11 -3.58
C SER A 315 -0.90 -0.88 -3.39
N SER A 316 -0.64 -1.34 -2.16
CA SER A 316 0.48 -2.24 -1.84
C SER A 316 0.51 -3.54 -2.66
N LEU A 317 -0.63 -3.99 -3.19
CA LEU A 317 -0.68 -5.13 -4.11
C LEU A 317 -0.13 -4.80 -5.50
N ALA A 318 -0.38 -3.59 -6.01
CA ALA A 318 0.24 -3.10 -7.24
C ALA A 318 1.75 -2.89 -7.04
N GLU A 319 2.15 -2.34 -5.88
CA GLU A 319 3.58 -2.23 -5.54
C GLU A 319 4.28 -3.59 -5.38
N ASN A 320 3.61 -4.56 -4.74
CA ASN A 320 4.13 -5.92 -4.65
C ASN A 320 4.28 -6.55 -6.05
N ARG A 321 3.29 -6.35 -6.92
CA ARG A 321 3.35 -6.75 -8.33
C ARG A 321 4.56 -6.10 -9.01
N ASN A 322 4.74 -4.80 -8.86
CA ASN A 322 5.85 -4.03 -9.42
C ASN A 322 7.20 -4.56 -8.94
N SER A 323 7.34 -4.85 -7.64
CA SER A 323 8.55 -5.48 -7.11
C SER A 323 8.86 -6.84 -7.74
N ARG A 324 7.85 -7.65 -8.05
CA ARG A 324 8.05 -8.93 -8.75
C ARG A 324 8.43 -8.71 -10.22
N LEU A 325 7.84 -7.71 -10.88
CA LEU A 325 8.14 -7.33 -12.26
C LEU A 325 9.59 -6.85 -12.41
N ARG A 326 10.14 -6.11 -11.42
CA ARG A 326 11.55 -5.65 -11.43
C ARG A 326 12.54 -6.77 -11.69
N GLY A 327 12.32 -7.97 -11.15
CA GLY A 327 13.19 -9.12 -11.41
C GLY A 327 13.20 -9.53 -12.88
N TYR A 328 12.03 -9.60 -13.52
CA TYR A 328 11.92 -9.91 -14.95
C TYR A 328 12.50 -8.80 -15.83
N PHE A 329 12.31 -7.55 -15.41
CA PHE A 329 12.75 -6.36 -16.11
C PHE A 329 14.27 -6.20 -16.07
N PHE A 330 14.89 -6.55 -14.95
CA PHE A 330 16.34 -6.58 -14.83
C PHE A 330 16.97 -7.64 -15.76
N LEU A 331 16.34 -8.80 -15.88
CA LEU A 331 16.85 -9.90 -16.72
C LEU A 331 16.70 -9.64 -18.22
N ARG A 332 15.88 -8.67 -18.64
CA ARG A 332 15.64 -8.36 -20.05
C ARG A 332 16.01 -6.91 -20.36
N CYS A 333 17.07 -6.72 -21.15
CA CYS A 333 17.51 -5.40 -21.59
C CYS A 333 16.45 -4.65 -22.42
N HIS A 334 15.59 -5.38 -23.15
CA HIS A 334 14.47 -4.82 -23.90
C HIS A 334 13.19 -5.56 -23.52
N LEU A 335 12.15 -4.80 -23.15
CA LEU A 335 10.82 -5.31 -22.86
C LEU A 335 9.86 -4.82 -23.92
N GLY A 336 9.21 -5.76 -24.61
CA GLY A 336 8.17 -5.47 -25.58
C GLY A 336 6.77 -5.70 -25.03
N HIS A 337 5.77 -5.26 -25.81
CA HIS A 337 4.37 -5.57 -25.55
C HIS A 337 4.08 -7.09 -25.55
N ASP A 338 4.84 -7.86 -26.31
CA ASP A 338 4.74 -9.33 -26.36
C ASP A 338 5.14 -9.95 -25.02
N ASP A 339 6.28 -9.50 -24.46
CA ASP A 339 6.81 -9.99 -23.18
C ASP A 339 5.85 -9.68 -22.03
N LEU A 340 5.32 -8.46 -21.99
CA LEU A 340 4.37 -8.05 -20.96
C LEU A 340 3.04 -8.80 -21.07
N ALA A 341 2.54 -9.07 -22.27
CA ALA A 341 1.32 -9.85 -22.45
C ALA A 341 1.50 -11.29 -21.95
N LEU A 342 2.62 -11.93 -22.29
CA LEU A 342 2.93 -13.27 -21.80
C LEU A 342 3.15 -13.29 -20.27
N LEU A 343 3.79 -12.26 -19.73
CA LEU A 343 4.03 -12.13 -18.30
C LEU A 343 2.73 -11.89 -17.52
N GLN A 344 1.84 -11.02 -18.01
CA GLN A 344 0.51 -10.82 -17.46
C GLN A 344 -0.26 -12.14 -17.43
N PHE A 345 -0.30 -12.85 -18.56
CA PHE A 345 -0.96 -14.14 -18.69
C PHE A 345 -0.43 -15.14 -17.66
N PHE A 346 0.89 -15.35 -17.63
CA PHE A 346 1.52 -16.32 -16.74
C PHE A 346 1.25 -15.98 -15.27
N LEU A 347 1.34 -14.70 -14.91
CA LEU A 347 1.11 -14.25 -13.54
C LEU A 347 -0.35 -14.39 -13.10
N ASN A 348 -1.31 -14.34 -14.03
CA ASN A 348 -2.74 -14.53 -13.76
C ASN A 348 -3.15 -16.00 -13.67
N HIS A 349 -2.44 -16.90 -14.36
CA HIS A 349 -2.80 -18.32 -14.48
C HIS A 349 -1.93 -19.25 -13.63
N ARG A 350 -0.84 -18.74 -13.05
CA ARG A 350 -0.02 -19.52 -12.10
C ARG A 350 -0.74 -19.63 -10.76
N ARG A 351 -0.97 -20.88 -10.33
CA ARG A 351 -1.57 -21.19 -9.02
C ARG A 351 -0.66 -20.80 -7.85
N PHE A 352 -1.28 -20.39 -6.75
CA PHE A 352 -0.59 -20.12 -5.49
C PHE A 352 -0.28 -21.43 -4.76
N PRO A 353 1.00 -21.80 -4.58
CA PRO A 353 1.34 -22.99 -3.79
C PRO A 353 1.04 -22.80 -2.30
N ARG A 354 0.98 -21.55 -1.83
CA ARG A 354 0.63 -21.16 -0.47
C ARG A 354 0.11 -19.72 -0.46
N SER A 355 -0.74 -19.41 0.51
CA SER A 355 -1.29 -18.07 0.71
C SER A 355 -1.74 -17.91 2.16
N GLU A 356 -1.59 -16.71 2.72
CA GLU A 356 -2.20 -16.33 4.00
C GLU A 356 -3.74 -16.35 3.91
N HIS A 357 -4.26 -16.07 2.72
CA HIS A 357 -5.66 -16.19 2.36
C HIS A 357 -5.96 -17.60 1.87
N HIS A 358 -6.64 -18.40 2.70
CA HIS A 358 -6.94 -19.80 2.43
C HIS A 358 -7.72 -19.98 1.12
N GLU A 359 -8.61 -19.05 0.77
CA GLU A 359 -9.41 -19.07 -0.44
C GLU A 359 -8.60 -19.02 -1.74
N ARG A 360 -7.32 -18.62 -1.67
CA ARG A 360 -6.39 -18.53 -2.81
C ARG A 360 -5.48 -19.75 -2.95
N VAL A 361 -5.36 -20.60 -1.93
CA VAL A 361 -4.47 -21.78 -1.96
C VAL A 361 -4.89 -22.70 -3.11
N ASP A 362 -3.90 -23.14 -3.89
CA ASP A 362 -4.05 -23.97 -5.08
C ASP A 362 -4.94 -23.40 -6.20
N LYS A 363 -5.24 -22.09 -6.14
CA LYS A 363 -5.92 -21.35 -7.20
C LYS A 363 -5.00 -20.33 -7.81
N SER A 364 -5.22 -20.01 -9.07
CA SER A 364 -4.59 -18.90 -9.78
C SER A 364 -5.38 -17.61 -9.56
N PRO A 365 -4.76 -16.43 -9.74
CA PRO A 365 -5.49 -15.16 -9.66
C PRO A 365 -6.77 -15.12 -10.48
N ILE A 366 -6.75 -15.66 -11.70
CA ILE A 366 -7.95 -15.67 -12.54
C ILE A 366 -9.04 -16.60 -11.97
N GLU A 367 -8.69 -17.78 -11.44
CA GLU A 367 -9.64 -18.70 -10.79
C GLU A 367 -10.27 -18.05 -9.55
N VAL A 368 -9.52 -17.23 -8.80
CA VAL A 368 -10.07 -16.47 -7.68
C VAL A 368 -10.97 -15.33 -8.15
N LEU A 369 -10.63 -14.69 -9.28
CA LEU A 369 -11.39 -13.58 -9.84
C LEU A 369 -12.77 -14.04 -10.36
N CYS A 370 -12.79 -15.03 -11.25
CA CYS A 370 -14.03 -15.52 -11.87
C CYS A 370 -14.76 -16.58 -11.03
N GLY A 371 -14.06 -17.28 -10.13
CA GLY A 371 -14.62 -18.39 -9.37
C GLY A 371 -14.69 -19.72 -10.15
N GLU A 372 -14.16 -19.76 -11.37
CA GLU A 372 -14.16 -20.93 -12.23
C GLU A 372 -12.77 -21.55 -12.33
N ALA A 373 -12.70 -22.88 -12.31
CA ALA A 373 -11.45 -23.61 -12.50
C ALA A 373 -10.88 -23.35 -13.90
N GLN A 374 -9.56 -23.17 -13.99
CA GLN A 374 -8.87 -22.98 -15.27
C GLN A 374 -7.99 -24.18 -15.60
N PRO A 375 -7.79 -24.48 -16.89
CA PRO A 375 -6.77 -25.44 -17.31
C PRO A 375 -5.38 -24.97 -16.87
N HIS A 376 -4.42 -25.89 -16.86
CA HIS A 376 -3.06 -25.52 -16.48
C HIS A 376 -2.50 -24.51 -17.50
N TRP A 377 -1.80 -23.48 -17.03
CA TRP A 377 -1.34 -22.37 -17.87
C TRP A 377 -0.55 -22.80 -19.13
N LEU A 378 0.23 -23.89 -19.08
CA LEU A 378 0.90 -24.46 -20.27
C LEU A 378 -0.09 -24.98 -21.32
N GLU A 379 -1.15 -25.67 -20.88
CA GLU A 379 -2.17 -26.25 -21.74
C GLU A 379 -2.99 -25.14 -22.40
N SER A 380 -3.30 -24.08 -21.65
CA SER A 380 -3.97 -22.87 -22.18
C SER A 380 -3.17 -22.20 -23.30
N LEU A 381 -1.84 -22.31 -23.27
CA LEU A 381 -0.94 -21.80 -24.31
C LEU A 381 -0.74 -22.79 -25.49
N GLY A 382 -1.39 -23.95 -25.45
CA GLY A 382 -1.30 -24.99 -26.47
C GLY A 382 -0.09 -25.92 -26.33
N PHE A 383 0.52 -26.00 -25.15
CA PHE A 383 1.60 -26.94 -24.86
C PHE A 383 1.12 -28.15 -24.07
N THR A 384 1.75 -29.30 -24.32
CA THR A 384 1.50 -30.53 -23.56
C THR A 384 2.35 -30.54 -22.30
N ARG A 385 1.72 -30.81 -21.15
CA ARG A 385 2.45 -30.97 -19.89
C ARG A 385 3.27 -32.25 -19.90
N PHE A 386 4.49 -32.15 -19.38
CA PHE A 386 5.25 -33.34 -19.05
C PHE A 386 4.64 -34.01 -17.81
N VAL A 387 4.24 -35.27 -17.96
CA VAL A 387 3.81 -36.14 -16.86
C VAL A 387 4.91 -37.16 -16.65
N ARG A 388 5.53 -37.16 -15.47
CA ARG A 388 6.48 -38.21 -15.10
C ARG A 388 5.66 -39.44 -14.74
N THR A 389 5.56 -40.38 -15.67
CA THR A 389 5.07 -41.74 -15.40
C THR A 389 5.98 -42.46 -14.43
#